data_AF-A0A2V6P4H6-F1
#
_entry.id   AF-A0A2V6P4H6-F1
#
_cell.length_a   1.000
_cell.length_b   1.000
_cell.length_c   1.000
_cell.angle_alpha   90.00
_cell.angle_beta   90.00
_cell.angle_gamma   90.00
#
_symmetry.space_group_name_H-M   'P 1'
#
loop_
_entity.id
_entity.type
_entity.pdbx_description
1 polymer ?
#
loop_
_entity_poly.entity_id
_entity_poly.type
_entity_poly.pdbx_seq_one_letter_code
_entity_poly.pdbx_strand_id
1 'polypeptide(L)' 'MSFEEFQNRARLFVVGALDPDEMAEFENARHEFGEKAEAFIAECYSLSEAFALSLKPAKASDQIKARLMEMVKNRQAH' A
#
# COMPACT_ATOMS: atom_id res chain seq x y z
N MET A 1 -12.36 -18.72 0.65
CA MET A 1 -11.98 -18.38 2.04
C MET A 1 -13.13 -17.78 2.85
N SER A 2 -13.07 -17.89 4.17
CA SER A 2 -13.91 -17.13 5.10
C SER A 2 -13.56 -15.64 5.11
N PHE A 3 -14.43 -14.80 5.68
CA PHE A 3 -14.16 -13.37 5.76
C PHE A 3 -12.97 -13.05 6.69
N GLU A 4 -12.74 -13.82 7.74
CA GLU A 4 -11.60 -13.63 8.65
C GLU A 4 -10.26 -13.91 7.93
N GLU A 5 -10.20 -15.00 7.16
CA GLU A 5 -9.05 -15.31 6.31
C GLU A 5 -8.81 -14.21 5.26
N PHE A 6 -9.90 -13.70 4.66
CA PHE A 6 -9.84 -12.56 3.76
C PHE A 6 -9.25 -11.32 4.44
N GLN A 7 -9.68 -10.99 5.66
CA GLN A 7 -9.16 -9.86 6.41
C GLN A 7 -7.66 -9.99 6.68
N ASN A 8 -7.19 -11.20 6.98
CA ASN A 8 -5.75 -11.46 7.16
C ASN A 8 -4.97 -11.25 5.84
N ARG A 9 -5.46 -11.78 4.71
CA ARG A 9 -4.85 -11.57 3.40
C ARG A 9 -4.93 -10.13 2.92
N ALA A 10 -6.00 -9.40 3.24
CA ALA A 10 -6.15 -7.98 2.91
C ALA A 10 -5.06 -7.12 3.56
N ARG A 11 -4.66 -7.44 4.80
CA ARG A 11 -3.55 -6.76 5.48
C ARG A 11 -2.23 -6.97 4.73
N LEU A 12 -1.96 -8.19 4.27
CA LEU A 12 -0.78 -8.51 3.46
C LEU A 12 -0.84 -7.84 2.08
N PHE A 13 -2.00 -7.85 1.44
CA PHE A 13 -2.23 -7.20 0.14
C PHE A 13 -1.90 -5.71 0.18
N VAL A 14 -2.45 -4.98 1.16
CA VAL A 14 -2.28 -3.53 1.29
C VAL A 14 -0.81 -3.10 1.44
N VAL A 15 0.00 -3.93 2.10
CA VAL A 15 1.44 -3.66 2.28
C VAL A 15 2.31 -4.28 1.19
N GLY A 16 1.71 -4.89 0.16
CA GLY A 16 2.42 -5.53 -0.95
C GLY A 16 3.15 -6.83 -0.60
N ALA A 17 2.70 -7.53 0.44
CA ALA A 17 3.31 -8.75 0.96
C ALA A 17 2.44 -10.01 0.78
N LEU A 18 1.32 -9.92 0.06
CA LEU A 18 0.52 -11.10 -0.28
C LEU A 18 1.26 -11.94 -1.34
N ASP A 19 1.32 -13.26 -1.13
CA ASP A 19 1.95 -14.17 -2.08
C ASP A 19 1.21 -14.14 -3.43
N PRO A 20 1.91 -14.08 -4.58
CA PRO A 20 1.30 -14.16 -5.89
C PRO A 20 0.38 -15.38 -6.08
N ASP A 21 0.70 -16.53 -5.49
CA ASP A 21 -0.10 -17.75 -5.60
C ASP A 21 -1.43 -17.64 -4.84
N GLU A 22 -1.52 -16.76 -3.84
CA GLU A 22 -2.73 -16.49 -3.07
C GLU A 22 -3.60 -15.36 -3.68
N MET A 23 -3.05 -14.61 -4.65
CA MET A 23 -3.69 -13.42 -5.21
C MET A 23 -5.02 -13.74 -5.90
N ALA A 24 -5.08 -14.82 -6.68
CA ALA A 24 -6.29 -15.20 -7.40
C ALA A 24 -7.45 -15.56 -6.44
N GLU A 25 -7.16 -16.30 -5.36
CA GLU A 25 -8.20 -16.64 -4.37
C GLU A 25 -8.66 -15.38 -3.62
N PHE A 26 -7.72 -14.48 -3.29
CA PHE A 26 -8.03 -13.21 -2.64
C PHE A 26 -8.91 -12.31 -3.51
N GLU A 27 -8.63 -12.17 -4.80
CA GLU A 27 -9.44 -11.38 -5.72
C GLU A 27 -10.85 -11.95 -5.90
N ASN A 28 -10.99 -13.27 -5.96
CA ASN A 28 -12.29 -13.93 -6.00
C ASN A 28 -13.10 -13.64 -4.73
N ALA A 29 -12.47 -13.75 -3.55
CA ALA A 29 -13.12 -13.44 -2.29
C ALA A 29 -13.45 -11.93 -2.15
N ARG A 30 -12.57 -11.05 -2.64
CA ARG A 30 -12.82 -9.60 -2.71
C ARG A 30 -14.08 -9.31 -3.52
N HIS A 31 -14.22 -9.98 -4.67
CA HIS A 31 -15.41 -9.85 -5.51
C HIS A 31 -16.67 -10.42 -4.82
N GLU A 32 -16.57 -11.60 -4.20
CA GLU A 32 -17.69 -12.25 -3.52
C GLU A 32 -18.21 -11.46 -2.31
N PHE A 33 -17.31 -10.92 -1.48
CA PHE A 33 -17.68 -10.11 -0.32
C PHE A 33 -18.06 -8.67 -0.67
N GLY A 34 -17.73 -8.22 -1.89
CA GLY A 34 -18.14 -6.94 -2.45
C GLY A 34 -17.78 -5.73 -1.56
N GLU A 35 -18.76 -4.86 -1.32
CA GLU A 35 -18.56 -3.61 -0.57
C GLU A 35 -17.95 -3.82 0.82
N LYS A 36 -18.30 -4.93 1.50
CA LYS A 36 -17.73 -5.26 2.81
C LYS A 36 -16.22 -5.49 2.74
N ALA A 37 -15.75 -6.13 1.67
CA ALA A 37 -14.32 -6.33 1.43
C ALA A 37 -13.62 -4.99 1.10
N GLU A 38 -14.21 -4.17 0.23
CA GLU A 38 -13.65 -2.86 -0.13
C GLU A 38 -13.54 -1.92 1.08
N ALA A 39 -14.56 -1.88 1.94
CA ALA A 39 -14.55 -1.09 3.16
C ALA A 39 -13.40 -1.51 4.10
N PHE A 40 -13.19 -2.81 4.27
CA PHE A 40 -12.09 -3.31 5.10
C PHE A 40 -10.71 -3.06 4.48
N ILE A 41 -10.57 -3.19 3.16
CA ILE A 41 -9.33 -2.84 2.44
C ILE A 41 -9.02 -1.34 2.62
N ALA A 42 -10.03 -0.48 2.51
CA ALA A 42 -9.88 0.96 2.72
C ALA A 42 -9.44 1.29 4.16
N GLU A 43 -10.00 0.61 5.17
CA GLU A 43 -9.56 0.73 6.57
C GLU A 43 -8.08 0.32 6.72
N CYS A 44 -7.67 -0.78 6.09
CA CYS A 44 -6.27 -1.22 6.09
C CYS A 44 -5.33 -0.17 5.45
N TYR A 45 -5.72 0.45 4.33
CA TYR A 45 -4.95 1.53 3.71
C TYR A 45 -4.85 2.77 4.60
N SER A 46 -5.96 3.18 5.24
CA SER A 46 -5.95 4.31 6.17
C SER A 46 -5.00 4.06 7.34
N LEU A 47 -5.00 2.84 7.87
CA LEU A 47 -4.08 2.44 8.93
C LEU A 47 -2.61 2.41 8.46
N SER A 48 -2.34 1.89 7.26
CA SER A 48 -0.98 1.84 6.71
C SER A 48 -0.41 3.24 6.45
N GLU A 49 -1.23 4.17 5.97
CA GLU A 49 -0.87 5.58 5.81
C GLU A 49 -0.58 6.25 7.15
N ALA A 50 -1.45 6.06 8.15
CA ALA A 50 -1.24 6.58 9.50
C ALA A 50 0.08 6.08 10.10
N PHE A 51 0.42 4.80 9.90
CA PHE A 51 1.71 4.27 10.32
C PHE A 51 2.87 4.92 9.56
N ALA A 52 2.81 5.01 8.24
CA ALA A 52 3.87 5.63 7.43
C ALA A 52 4.18 7.07 7.86
N LEU A 53 3.17 7.83 8.29
CA LEU A 53 3.33 9.20 8.80
C LEU A 53 3.86 9.26 10.24
N SER A 54 3.55 8.26 11.06
CA SER A 54 4.01 8.19 12.46
C SER A 54 5.47 7.75 12.61
N LEU A 55 6.01 7.04 11.61
CA LEU A 55 7.37 6.55 11.63
C LEU A 55 8.35 7.72 11.59
N LYS A 56 9.40 7.66 12.43
CA LYS A 56 10.49 8.62 12.35
C LYS A 56 11.07 8.57 10.93
N PRO A 57 11.16 9.69 10.21
CA PRO A 57 11.78 9.72 8.90
C PRO A 57 13.18 9.11 9.00
N ALA A 58 13.47 8.13 8.14
CA ALA A 58 14.86 7.72 7.95
C ALA A 58 15.64 8.97 7.52
N LYS A 59 16.89 9.12 7.96
CA LYS A 59 17.75 10.21 7.48
C LYS A 59 17.76 10.16 5.96
N ALA A 60 17.17 11.17 5.32
CA ALA A 60 17.22 11.29 3.88
C ALA A 60 18.69 11.42 3.46
N SER A 61 19.11 10.65 2.46
CA SER A 61 20.42 10.87 1.85
C SER A 61 20.40 12.23 1.17
N ASP A 62 21.25 13.15 1.62
CA ASP A 62 21.38 14.49 1.04
C ASP A 62 21.65 14.43 -0.47
N GLN A 63 22.36 13.40 -0.91
CA GLN A 63 22.70 13.16 -2.32
C GLN A 63 21.47 12.78 -3.15
N ILE A 64 20.54 11.99 -2.59
CA ILE A 64 19.27 11.65 -3.24
C ILE A 64 18.40 12.90 -3.35
N LYS A 65 18.33 13.71 -2.29
CA LYS A 65 17.56 14.96 -2.27
C LYS A 65 18.07 15.94 -3.33
N ALA A 66 19.39 16.13 -3.45
CA ALA A 66 19.99 17.00 -4.45
C ALA A 66 19.65 16.54 -5.89
N ARG A 67 19.80 15.24 -6.19
CA ARG A 67 19.47 14.67 -7.49
C ARG A 67 18.00 14.83 -7.85
N LEU A 68 17.10 14.63 -6.88
CA LEU A 68 15.66 14.77 -7.08
C LEU A 68 15.27 16.21 -7.41
N MET A 69 15.85 17.19 -6.70
CA MET A 69 15.63 18.61 -6.95
C MET A 69 16.13 19.04 -8.34
N GLU A 70 17.26 18.49 -8.79
CA GLU A 70 17.80 18.76 -10.13
C GLU A 70 16.86 18.24 -11.23
N MET A 71 16.32 17.02 -11.08
CA MET A 71 15.32 16.48 -12.01
C MET A 71 14.04 17.31 -12.07
N VAL A 72 13.55 17.81 -10.94
CA VAL A 72 12.37 18.69 -10.88
C VAL A 72 12.64 20.01 -11.59
N LYS A 73 13.81 20.62 -11.36
CA LYS A 73 14.20 21.88 -11.99
C LYS A 73 14.32 21.73 -13.51
N ASN A 74 14.91 20.64 -13.99
CA ASN A 74 15.05 20.36 -15.41
C ASN A 74 13.68 20.13 -16.09
N ARG A 75 12.69 19.62 -15.36
CA ARG A 75 11.32 19.43 -15.86
C ARG A 75 10.53 20.74 -15.97
N GLN A 76 10.82 21.74 -15.14
CA GLN A 76 10.16 23.06 -15.18
C GLN A 76 10.78 24.01 -16.22
N ALA A 77 11.96 23.69 -16.73
CA ALA A 77 12.64 24.46 -17.76
C ALA A 77 12.23 24.07 -19.19
N HIS A 78 11.32 23.11 -19.34
CA HIS A 78 10.69 22.65 -20.57
C HIS A 78 9.18 22.91 -20.52
#